data_AF-A0A843HJ68-F1
#
_entry.id   AF-A0A843HJ68-F1
#
_cell.length_a   1.000
_cell.length_b   1.000
_cell.length_c   1.000
_cell.angle_alpha   90.00
_cell.angle_beta   90.00
_cell.angle_gamma   90.00
#
_symmetry.space_group_name_H-M   'P 1'
#
loop_
_entity.id
_entity.type
_entity.pdbx_description
1 polymer ?
#
loop_
_entity_poly.entity_id
_entity_poly.type
_entity_poly.pdbx_seq_one_letter_code
_entity_poly.pdbx_strand_id
1 'polypeptide(L)'
;MLNVHSSDGIAEDMIRAFIQFGSAEIHLKTLVEKTLAEIENPKEDEDASEKISLLSEYEDLLDICASIRRRTMITLYEMYNGNKDVWCVVKHLGIGAMEIFEAYQASDKSGELFALWENTNKALTKVLCIFLGVEVTDCAACFADMLKEK
;
A
#
# COMPACT_ATOMS: atom_id res chain seq x y z
N MET A 1 -17.54 27.63 -11.35
CA MET A 1 -16.10 27.58 -11.04
C MET A 1 -15.77 26.11 -10.84
N LEU A 2 -15.05 25.47 -11.76
CA LEU A 2 -14.58 24.09 -11.56
C LEU A 2 -13.56 24.12 -10.42
N ASN A 3 -13.79 23.35 -9.36
CA ASN A 3 -12.83 23.26 -8.26
C ASN A 3 -11.66 22.37 -8.72
N VAL A 4 -10.66 22.98 -9.35
CA VAL A 4 -9.44 22.30 -9.81
C VAL A 4 -8.64 21.65 -8.67
N HIS A 5 -8.93 21.97 -7.40
CA HIS A 5 -8.30 21.36 -6.22
C HIS A 5 -9.15 20.25 -5.59
N SER A 6 -10.37 19.96 -6.09
CA SER A 6 -11.13 18.80 -5.60
C SER A 6 -10.46 17.47 -5.94
N SER A 7 -9.66 17.45 -7.02
CA SER A 7 -8.86 16.29 -7.43
C SER A 7 -7.72 15.95 -6.49
N ASP A 8 -7.22 16.91 -5.69
CA ASP A 8 -6.07 16.70 -4.83
C ASP A 8 -6.42 15.85 -3.60
N GLY A 9 -7.60 16.07 -3.01
CA GLY A 9 -8.14 15.18 -1.97
C GLY A 9 -8.42 13.77 -2.52
N ILE A 10 -8.92 13.67 -3.75
CA ILE A 10 -9.15 12.38 -4.42
C ILE A 10 -7.82 11.64 -4.64
N ALA A 11 -6.77 12.35 -5.05
CA ALA A 11 -5.45 11.75 -5.26
C ALA A 11 -4.85 11.22 -3.96
N GLU A 12 -4.97 11.95 -2.85
CA GLU A 12 -4.54 11.48 -1.54
C GLU A 12 -5.30 10.22 -1.11
N ASP A 13 -6.63 10.21 -1.26
CA ASP A 13 -7.46 9.05 -0.95
C ASP A 13 -7.08 7.84 -1.81
N MET A 14 -6.77 8.06 -3.10
CA MET A 14 -6.29 7.01 -4.00
C MET A 14 -4.90 6.50 -3.62
N ILE A 15 -4.01 7.38 -3.18
CA ILE A 15 -2.68 7.00 -2.70
C ILE A 15 -2.83 6.10 -1.47
N ARG A 16 -3.63 6.54 -0.50
CA ARG A 16 -3.93 5.77 0.70
C ARG A 16 -4.55 4.42 0.35
N ALA A 17 -5.50 4.39 -0.57
CA ALA A 17 -6.18 3.17 -0.99
C ALA A 17 -5.19 2.15 -1.58
N PHE A 18 -4.35 2.53 -2.55
CA PHE A 18 -3.44 1.54 -3.16
C PHE A 18 -2.41 1.01 -2.15
N ILE A 19 -1.98 1.84 -1.19
CA ILE A 19 -1.06 1.42 -0.12
C ILE A 19 -1.74 0.39 0.78
N GLN A 20 -2.97 0.65 1.22
CA GLN A 20 -3.74 -0.26 2.06
C GLN A 20 -4.01 -1.60 1.35
N PHE A 21 -4.44 -1.57 0.09
CA PHE A 21 -4.65 -2.79 -0.69
C PHE A 21 -3.34 -3.55 -0.92
N GLY A 22 -2.23 -2.85 -1.18
CA GLY A 22 -0.92 -3.48 -1.30
C GLY A 22 -0.42 -4.13 0.00
N SER A 23 -0.75 -3.54 1.15
CA SER A 23 -0.42 -4.11 2.47
C SER A 23 -1.30 -5.34 2.77
N ALA A 24 -2.60 -5.25 2.45
CA ALA A 24 -3.52 -6.39 2.53
C ALA A 24 -3.10 -7.55 1.62
N GLU A 25 -2.62 -7.29 0.40
CA GLU A 25 -2.07 -8.31 -0.51
C GLU A 25 -0.93 -9.11 0.13
N ILE A 26 -0.02 -8.45 0.85
CA ILE A 26 1.10 -9.14 1.51
C ILE A 26 0.59 -10.05 2.64
N HIS A 27 -0.36 -9.56 3.43
CA HIS A 27 -0.98 -10.36 4.49
C HIS A 27 -1.76 -11.55 3.94
N LEU A 28 -2.58 -11.34 2.90
CA LEU A 28 -3.33 -12.41 2.23
C LEU A 28 -2.40 -13.45 1.62
N LYS A 29 -1.31 -13.02 0.96
CA LYS A 29 -0.29 -13.95 0.45
C LYS A 29 0.29 -14.80 1.57
N THR A 30 0.59 -14.22 2.72
CA THR A 30 1.11 -14.94 3.88
C THR A 30 0.08 -15.97 4.40
N LEU A 31 -1.21 -15.62 4.40
CA LEU A 31 -2.29 -16.53 4.77
C LEU A 31 -2.44 -17.68 3.77
N VAL A 32 -2.39 -17.40 2.47
CA VAL A 32 -2.39 -18.42 1.41
C VAL A 32 -1.23 -19.40 1.62
N GLU A 33 -0.01 -18.90 1.78
CA GLU A 33 1.18 -19.73 1.97
C GLU A 33 1.10 -20.57 3.24
N LYS A 34 0.59 -20.00 4.33
CA LYS A 34 0.39 -20.70 5.59
C LYS A 34 -0.66 -21.80 5.45
N THR A 35 -1.84 -21.50 4.89
CA THR A 35 -2.92 -22.47 4.73
C THR A 35 -2.50 -23.60 3.78
N LEU A 36 -1.77 -23.29 2.70
CA LEU A 36 -1.21 -24.30 1.81
C LEU A 36 -0.28 -25.25 2.57
N ALA A 37 0.65 -24.71 3.38
CA ALA A 37 1.54 -25.54 4.19
C ALA A 37 0.80 -26.43 5.19
N GLU A 38 -0.30 -25.94 5.77
CA GLU A 38 -1.18 -26.70 6.68
C GLU A 38 -2.00 -27.78 5.99
N ILE A 39 -2.31 -27.64 4.70
CA ILE A 39 -2.93 -28.66 3.86
C ILE A 39 -1.91 -29.73 3.45
N GLU A 40 -0.70 -29.31 3.09
CA GLU A 40 0.40 -30.20 2.71
C GLU A 40 0.94 -31.01 3.91
N ASN A 41 0.81 -30.47 5.12
CA ASN A 41 1.29 -31.07 6.37
C ASN A 41 0.19 -31.08 7.44
N PRO A 42 -0.89 -31.87 7.24
CA PRO A 42 -2.02 -31.91 8.16
C PRO A 42 -1.60 -32.51 9.51
N LYS A 43 -2.21 -32.05 10.60
CA LYS A 43 -2.11 -32.75 11.89
C LYS A 43 -2.94 -34.03 11.84
N GLU A 44 -2.62 -35.01 12.69
CA GLU A 44 -3.40 -36.25 12.78
C GLU A 44 -4.89 -35.95 13.03
N ASP A 45 -5.76 -36.65 12.31
CA ASP A 45 -7.23 -36.53 12.34
C ASP A 45 -7.84 -35.18 11.90
N GLU A 46 -7.07 -34.32 11.22
CA GLU A 46 -7.56 -33.03 10.73
C GLU A 46 -8.21 -33.16 9.33
N ASP A 47 -9.48 -32.77 9.20
CA ASP A 47 -10.15 -32.70 7.89
C ASP A 47 -9.65 -31.46 7.12
N ALA A 48 -9.09 -31.67 5.93
CA ALA A 48 -8.57 -30.61 5.09
C ALA A 48 -9.66 -29.82 4.35
N SER A 49 -10.92 -30.27 4.37
CA SER A 49 -12.01 -29.65 3.60
C SER A 49 -12.22 -28.16 3.95
N GLU A 50 -12.21 -27.82 5.24
CA GLU A 50 -12.33 -26.44 5.71
C GLU A 50 -11.14 -25.58 5.26
N LYS A 51 -9.92 -26.11 5.34
CA LYS A 51 -8.70 -25.41 4.91
C LYS A 51 -8.67 -25.17 3.41
N ILE A 52 -9.15 -26.12 2.60
CA ILE A 52 -9.27 -25.96 1.15
C ILE A 52 -10.27 -24.85 0.81
N SER A 53 -11.39 -24.78 1.52
CA SER A 53 -12.36 -23.70 1.36
C SER A 53 -11.75 -22.35 1.72
N LEU A 54 -11.07 -22.25 2.88
CA LEU A 54 -10.39 -21.03 3.30
C LEU A 54 -9.27 -20.60 2.34
N LEU A 55 -8.52 -21.55 1.79
CA LEU A 55 -7.49 -21.28 0.79
C LEU A 55 -8.11 -20.58 -0.43
N SER A 56 -9.22 -21.14 -0.95
CA SER A 56 -9.94 -20.54 -2.08
C SER A 56 -10.43 -19.12 -1.75
N GLU A 57 -10.96 -18.89 -0.54
CA GLU A 57 -11.41 -17.55 -0.11
C GLU A 57 -10.24 -16.55 -0.05
N TYR A 58 -9.07 -16.97 0.46
CA TYR A 58 -7.89 -16.10 0.53
C TYR A 58 -7.32 -15.80 -0.85
N GLU A 59 -7.32 -16.76 -1.77
CA GLU A 59 -6.92 -16.56 -3.17
C GLU A 59 -7.86 -15.57 -3.87
N ASP A 60 -9.17 -15.70 -3.70
CA ASP A 60 -10.16 -14.77 -4.25
C ASP A 60 -9.97 -13.35 -3.71
N LEU A 61 -9.75 -13.21 -2.40
CA LEU A 61 -9.49 -11.91 -1.78
C LEU A 61 -8.16 -11.31 -2.26
N LEU A 62 -7.13 -12.12 -2.45
CA LEU A 62 -5.83 -11.67 -2.96
C LEU A 62 -5.98 -11.08 -4.36
N ASP A 63 -6.74 -11.74 -5.24
CA ASP A 63 -7.03 -11.26 -6.59
C ASP A 63 -7.86 -9.98 -6.58
N ILE A 64 -8.86 -9.87 -5.70
CA ILE A 64 -9.65 -8.65 -5.51
C ILE A 64 -8.74 -7.49 -5.09
N CYS A 65 -7.91 -7.67 -4.06
CA CYS A 65 -7.01 -6.62 -3.58
C CYS A 65 -6.01 -6.20 -4.67
N ALA A 66 -5.38 -7.15 -5.35
CA ALA A 66 -4.44 -6.89 -6.43
C ALA A 66 -5.09 -6.14 -7.61
N SER A 67 -6.32 -6.51 -7.96
CA SER A 67 -7.12 -5.85 -9.00
C SER A 67 -7.46 -4.41 -8.62
N ILE A 68 -7.96 -4.18 -7.39
CA ILE A 68 -8.30 -2.84 -6.91
C ILE A 68 -7.04 -1.97 -6.83
N ARG A 69 -5.95 -2.44 -6.22
CA ARG A 69 -4.67 -1.71 -6.17
C ARG A 69 -4.22 -1.30 -7.57
N ARG A 70 -4.20 -2.26 -8.52
CA ARG A 70 -3.76 -1.99 -9.89
C ARG A 70 -4.62 -0.92 -10.55
N ARG A 71 -5.95 -1.01 -10.42
CA ARG A 71 -6.88 -0.03 -10.98
C ARG A 71 -6.69 1.34 -10.35
N THR A 72 -6.57 1.43 -9.03
CA THR A 72 -6.33 2.69 -8.31
C THR A 72 -5.04 3.35 -8.80
N MET A 73 -3.95 2.58 -8.93
CA MET A 73 -2.69 3.13 -9.42
C MET A 73 -2.77 3.58 -10.90
N ILE A 74 -3.50 2.85 -11.76
CA ILE A 74 -3.74 3.25 -13.16
C ILE A 74 -4.52 4.55 -13.22
N THR A 75 -5.62 4.65 -12.48
CA THR A 75 -6.41 5.88 -12.43
C THR A 75 -5.57 7.05 -11.92
N LEU A 76 -4.73 6.85 -10.89
CA LEU A 76 -3.87 7.90 -10.36
C LEU A 76 -2.82 8.36 -11.39
N TYR A 77 -2.22 7.41 -12.11
CA TYR A 77 -1.31 7.70 -13.21
C TYR A 77 -1.98 8.50 -14.32
N GLU A 78 -3.19 8.12 -14.73
CA GLU A 78 -3.94 8.82 -15.78
C GLU A 78 -4.33 10.25 -15.34
N MET A 79 -4.70 10.44 -14.07
CA MET A 79 -5.06 11.75 -13.51
C MET A 79 -3.90 12.75 -13.56
N TYR A 80 -2.66 12.29 -13.32
CA TYR A 80 -1.48 13.17 -13.20
C TYR A 80 -0.51 13.06 -14.39
N ASN A 81 -0.82 12.23 -15.40
CA ASN A 81 0.13 11.79 -16.44
C ASN A 81 1.46 11.34 -15.80
N GLY A 82 1.35 10.41 -14.86
CA GLY A 82 2.43 10.10 -13.94
C GLY A 82 3.65 9.46 -14.60
N ASN A 83 4.75 9.35 -13.85
CA ASN A 83 5.97 8.70 -14.34
C ASN A 83 5.93 7.19 -14.09
N LYS A 84 5.68 6.41 -15.15
CA LYS A 84 5.62 4.94 -15.09
C LYS A 84 6.93 4.29 -14.60
N ASP A 85 8.09 4.95 -14.76
CA ASP A 85 9.39 4.35 -14.44
C ASP A 85 9.59 4.22 -12.93
N VAL A 86 8.90 5.04 -12.13
CA VAL A 86 8.93 4.98 -10.67
C VAL A 86 7.70 4.31 -10.06
N TRP A 87 6.81 3.75 -10.89
CA TRP A 87 5.55 3.13 -10.46
C TRP A 87 5.75 2.06 -9.38
N CYS A 88 6.64 1.10 -9.64
CA CYS A 88 6.92 0.02 -8.70
C CYS A 88 7.56 0.56 -7.42
N VAL A 89 8.37 1.61 -7.52
CA VAL A 89 9.03 2.24 -6.37
C VAL A 89 8.00 2.88 -5.45
N VAL A 90 7.04 3.65 -5.98
CA VAL A 90 5.92 4.21 -5.21
C VAL A 90 5.15 3.11 -4.49
N LYS A 91 4.79 2.04 -5.21
CA LYS A 91 4.07 0.90 -4.65
C LYS A 91 4.81 0.28 -3.46
N HIS A 92 6.08 -0.08 -3.67
CA HIS A 92 6.86 -0.81 -2.66
C HIS A 92 7.22 0.07 -1.45
N LEU A 93 7.56 1.34 -1.66
CA LEU A 93 7.78 2.28 -0.56
C LEU A 93 6.50 2.58 0.21
N GLY A 94 5.36 2.68 -0.49
CA GLY A 94 4.07 2.91 0.13
C GLY A 94 3.71 1.78 1.11
N ILE A 95 3.84 0.54 0.66
CA ILE A 95 3.60 -0.63 1.52
C ILE A 95 4.62 -0.68 2.66
N GLY A 96 5.92 -0.47 2.39
CA GLY A 96 6.94 -0.44 3.43
C GLY A 96 6.73 0.64 4.48
N ALA A 97 6.23 1.82 4.10
CA ALA A 97 5.89 2.89 5.03
C ALA A 97 4.76 2.47 6.00
N MET A 98 3.76 1.73 5.49
CA MET A 98 2.67 1.21 6.31
C MET A 98 3.16 0.15 7.30
N GLU A 99 3.94 -0.83 6.85
CA GLU A 99 4.47 -1.90 7.70
C GLU A 99 5.37 -1.34 8.84
N ILE A 100 6.22 -0.36 8.53
CA ILE A 100 7.08 0.28 9.55
C ILE A 100 6.23 1.11 10.53
N PHE A 101 5.15 1.75 10.04
CA PHE A 101 4.22 2.45 10.90
C PHE A 101 3.55 1.50 11.90
N GLU A 102 3.08 0.34 11.42
CA GLU A 102 2.47 -0.69 12.27
C GLU A 102 3.47 -1.24 13.29
N ALA A 103 4.72 -1.51 12.87
CA ALA A 103 5.79 -1.91 13.77
C ALA A 103 6.03 -0.87 14.88
N TYR A 104 6.06 0.42 14.53
CA TYR A 104 6.17 1.50 15.51
C TYR A 104 4.98 1.49 16.49
N GLN A 105 3.74 1.36 16.00
CA GLN A 105 2.54 1.30 16.86
C GLN A 105 2.59 0.11 17.83
N ALA A 106 3.12 -1.03 17.41
CA ALA A 106 3.25 -2.23 18.23
C ALA A 106 4.45 -2.21 19.21
N SER A 107 5.36 -1.24 19.10
CA SER A 107 6.66 -1.23 19.78
C SER A 107 6.73 -0.45 21.11
N ASP A 108 5.59 -0.16 21.74
CA ASP A 108 5.50 0.76 22.88
C ASP A 108 6.13 2.14 22.59
N LYS A 109 5.98 2.62 21.35
CA LYS A 109 6.51 3.90 20.84
C LYS A 109 8.05 3.98 20.86
N SER A 110 8.73 2.95 20.36
CA SER A 110 10.18 2.99 20.15
C SER A 110 10.59 4.19 19.28
N GLY A 111 11.51 5.01 19.80
CA GLY A 111 12.05 6.15 19.06
C GLY A 111 12.84 5.76 17.81
N GLU A 112 13.46 4.57 17.80
CA GLU A 112 14.17 4.05 16.63
C GLU A 112 13.20 3.72 15.49
N LEU A 113 12.09 3.03 15.80
CA LEU A 113 11.06 2.70 14.81
C LEU A 113 10.31 3.95 14.32
N PHE A 114 10.13 4.95 15.20
CA PHE A 114 9.61 6.24 14.78
C PHE A 114 10.52 6.94 13.76
N ALA A 115 11.83 6.99 14.03
CA ALA A 115 12.81 7.58 13.10
C ALA A 115 12.87 6.81 11.77
N LEU A 116 12.76 5.48 11.81
CA LEU A 116 12.70 4.65 10.61
C LEU A 116 11.43 4.94 9.79
N TRP A 117 10.28 5.04 10.45
CA TRP A 117 9.01 5.41 9.82
C TRP A 117 9.09 6.78 9.15
N GLU A 118 9.62 7.80 9.86
CA GLU A 118 9.76 9.16 9.34
C GLU A 118 10.65 9.20 8.08
N ASN A 119 11.78 8.50 8.10
CA ASN A 119 12.68 8.42 6.95
C ASN A 119 12.05 7.71 5.76
N THR A 120 11.31 6.62 6.00
CA THR A 120 10.58 5.92 4.93
C THR A 120 9.48 6.80 4.33
N ASN A 121 8.75 7.56 5.15
CA ASN A 121 7.75 8.51 4.67
C ASN A 121 8.37 9.63 3.83
N LYS A 122 9.51 10.20 4.24
CA LYS A 122 10.23 11.20 3.42
C LYS A 122 10.61 10.63 2.06
N ALA A 123 11.13 9.40 2.02
CA ALA A 123 11.44 8.72 0.77
C ALA A 123 10.19 8.48 -0.09
N LEU A 124 9.09 8.02 0.52
CA LEU A 124 7.81 7.83 -0.15
C LEU A 124 7.28 9.14 -0.75
N THR A 125 7.24 10.23 0.03
CA THR A 125 6.82 11.56 -0.43
C THR A 125 7.64 11.99 -1.63
N LYS A 126 8.96 11.89 -1.57
CA LYS A 126 9.85 12.23 -2.69
C LYS A 126 9.52 11.44 -3.96
N VAL A 127 9.32 10.13 -3.86
CA VAL A 127 9.01 9.29 -5.03
C VAL A 127 7.58 9.55 -5.54
N LEU A 128 6.61 9.81 -4.65
CA LEU A 128 5.28 10.26 -5.03
C LEU A 128 5.33 11.56 -5.83
N CYS A 129 6.18 12.51 -5.43
CA CYS A 129 6.34 13.76 -6.16
C CYS A 129 6.86 13.53 -7.58
N ILE A 130 7.89 12.69 -7.72
CA ILE A 130 8.44 12.29 -9.02
C ILE A 130 7.38 11.56 -9.84
N PHE A 131 6.58 10.70 -9.21
CA PHE A 131 5.51 9.95 -9.86
C PHE A 131 4.40 10.86 -10.39
N LEU A 132 3.94 11.84 -9.60
CA LEU A 132 2.85 12.73 -9.98
C LEU A 132 3.31 13.96 -10.78
N GLY A 133 4.62 14.17 -10.92
CA GLY A 133 5.20 15.35 -11.55
C GLY A 133 4.90 16.63 -10.77
N VAL A 134 4.91 16.57 -9.43
CA VAL A 134 4.83 17.73 -8.55
C VAL A 134 6.21 18.07 -7.99
N GLU A 135 6.41 19.31 -7.57
CA GLU A 135 7.70 19.75 -7.03
C GLU A 135 8.07 18.92 -5.79
N VAL A 136 9.32 18.45 -5.76
CA VAL A 136 9.83 17.63 -4.65
C VAL A 136 10.09 18.56 -3.47
N THR A 137 9.38 18.34 -2.37
CA THR A 137 9.72 18.93 -1.08
C THR A 137 10.02 17.84 -0.06
N ASP A 138 10.98 18.09 0.84
CA ASP A 138 11.43 17.11 1.83
C ASP A 138 10.50 17.02 3.07
N CYS A 139 9.35 17.68 3.05
CA CYS A 139 8.44 17.74 4.19
C CYS A 139 7.44 16.58 4.20
N ALA A 140 7.56 15.69 5.19
CA ALA A 140 6.63 14.57 5.39
C ALA A 140 5.21 15.00 5.83
N ALA A 141 5.01 16.25 6.24
CA ALA A 141 3.77 16.68 6.90
C ALA A 141 2.69 17.21 5.93
N CYS A 142 2.99 17.40 4.64
CA CYS A 142 2.19 18.32 3.82
C CYS A 142 1.90 17.87 2.38
N PHE A 143 1.81 16.56 2.13
CA PHE A 143 1.57 16.08 0.76
C PHE A 143 0.28 16.67 0.13
N ALA A 144 -0.78 16.85 0.92
CA ALA A 144 -2.02 17.48 0.49
C ALA A 144 -1.85 18.95 0.04
N ASP A 145 -0.97 19.71 0.69
CA ASP A 145 -0.71 21.09 0.30
C ASP A 145 0.23 21.16 -0.92
N MET A 146 1.16 20.20 -1.06
CA MET A 146 1.98 20.06 -2.26
C MET A 146 1.15 19.77 -3.52
N LEU A 147 0.08 18.98 -3.40
CA LEU A 147 -0.80 18.69 -4.54
C LEU A 147 -1.53 19.94 -5.04
N LYS A 148 -1.86 20.88 -4.15
CA LYS A 148 -2.59 22.12 -4.48
C LYS A 148 -1.73 23.18 -5.17
N GLU A 149 -0.41 23.06 -5.11
CA GLU A 149 0.54 24.01 -5.71
C GLU A 149 0.82 23.72 -7.20
N LYS A 150 0.17 22.71 -7.79
CA LYS A 150 0.30 22.32 -9.21
C LYS A 150 -0.57 23.15 -10.16
#